data_AF-A0A8S8YG29-F1
#
_entry.id   AF-A0A8S8YG29-F1
#
_cell.length_a   1.000
_cell.length_b   1.000
_cell.length_c   1.000
_cell.angle_alpha   90.00
_cell.angle_beta   90.00
_cell.angle_gamma   90.00
#
_symmetry.space_group_name_H-M   'P 1'
#
loop_
_entity.id
_entity.type
_entity.pdbx_description
1 polymer ?
#
loop_
_entity_poly.entity_id
_entity_poly.type
_entity_poly.pdbx_seq_one_letter_code
_entity_poly.pdbx_strand_id
1 'polypeptide(L)'
;MLDTSVEGFSFENKSGNPPDNSKSPFEILFGIICLVLLIPATFIAFGEFRYIIDYFEYGGDMSYVRSWILYSTTILSILLISGLHFTGLIKSTSWKLVSGGFIIVISIMNLFSRFSDFVKEREMRREYGTDESWLDFMYWASTHERLELVFLGIIIGFFVIKK
;
A
#
# COMPACT_ATOMS: atom_id res chain seq x y z
N MET A 1 61.72 21.95 -42.60
CA MET A 1 61.35 23.16 -41.84
C MET A 1 60.50 22.66 -40.68
N LEU A 2 61.16 22.58 -39.51
CA LEU A 2 60.65 22.46 -38.13
C LEU A 2 59.57 21.41 -37.80
N ASP A 3 60.02 20.42 -37.04
CA ASP A 3 59.27 19.67 -36.02
C ASP A 3 58.48 20.60 -35.09
N THR A 4 57.27 20.18 -34.72
CA THR A 4 56.76 20.31 -33.34
C THR A 4 55.80 19.17 -33.01
N SER A 5 56.31 18.24 -32.21
CA SER A 5 55.56 17.41 -31.28
C SER A 5 54.80 18.27 -30.27
N VAL A 6 53.53 17.94 -30.00
CA VAL A 6 52.91 18.26 -28.70
C VAL A 6 52.28 16.99 -28.17
N GLU A 7 52.63 16.74 -26.92
CA GLU A 7 52.45 15.55 -26.12
C GLU A 7 50.99 15.29 -25.76
N GLY A 8 50.79 14.08 -25.25
CA GLY A 8 49.52 13.55 -24.79
C GLY A 8 48.71 14.49 -23.90
N PHE A 9 47.39 14.38 -24.07
CA PHE A 9 46.48 14.43 -22.94
C PHE A 9 45.53 13.25 -23.06
N SER A 10 45.95 12.14 -22.45
CA SER A 10 45.07 11.08 -21.99
C SER A 10 44.06 11.68 -21.01
N PHE A 11 42.81 11.86 -21.44
CA PHE A 11 41.69 12.00 -20.51
C PHE A 11 41.21 10.61 -20.12
N GLU A 12 42.01 9.93 -19.30
CA GLU A 12 41.50 8.85 -18.47
C GLU A 12 41.16 9.40 -17.08
N ASN A 13 40.04 8.92 -16.56
CA ASN A 13 39.51 9.08 -15.21
C ASN A 13 38.71 10.35 -14.87
N LYS A 14 37.40 10.22 -15.09
CA LYS A 14 36.51 10.08 -13.93
C LYS A 14 35.75 8.76 -14.03
N SER A 15 36.24 7.79 -13.24
CA SER A 15 35.44 6.82 -12.49
C SER A 15 33.95 6.87 -12.84
N GLY A 16 33.55 6.04 -13.81
CA GLY A 16 32.19 5.57 -13.91
C GLY A 16 31.97 4.55 -12.80
N ASN A 17 31.99 4.98 -11.53
CA ASN A 17 31.26 4.20 -10.55
C ASN A 17 29.81 4.18 -11.04
N PRO A 18 29.20 3.02 -11.32
CA PRO A 18 27.75 3.00 -11.43
C PRO A 18 27.21 3.63 -10.14
N PRO A 19 26.10 4.39 -10.17
CA PRO A 19 25.48 4.83 -8.93
C PRO A 19 25.27 3.56 -8.13
N ASP A 20 25.94 3.48 -6.98
CA ASP A 20 25.87 2.34 -6.10
C ASP A 20 24.47 2.37 -5.49
N ASN A 21 23.51 1.88 -6.27
CA ASN A 21 22.15 1.57 -5.89
C ASN A 21 22.13 0.26 -5.09
N SER A 22 23.24 -0.11 -4.43
CA SER A 22 23.23 -1.18 -3.46
C SER A 22 22.29 -0.78 -2.34
N LYS A 23 21.19 -1.51 -2.25
CA LYS A 23 20.22 -1.32 -1.19
C LYS A 23 20.89 -1.67 0.12
N SER A 24 20.62 -0.86 1.14
CA SER A 24 21.10 -1.18 2.47
C SER A 24 20.56 -2.56 2.90
N PRO A 25 21.33 -3.37 3.64
CA PRO A 25 20.86 -4.66 4.13
C PRO A 25 19.60 -4.52 5.00
N PHE A 26 19.42 -3.37 5.67
CA PHE A 26 18.22 -3.04 6.42
C PHE A 26 16.98 -2.89 5.52
N GLU A 27 17.11 -2.27 4.35
CA GLU A 27 16.01 -2.19 3.39
C GLU A 27 15.59 -3.58 2.90
N ILE A 28 16.56 -4.43 2.57
CA ILE A 28 16.28 -5.80 2.12
C ILE A 28 15.58 -6.58 3.24
N LEU A 29 16.08 -6.49 4.48
CA LEU A 29 15.47 -7.13 5.64
C LEU A 29 14.03 -6.66 5.86
N PHE A 30 13.79 -5.35 5.81
CA PHE A 30 12.43 -4.79 5.91
C PHE A 30 11.52 -5.33 4.81
N GLY A 31 12.01 -5.39 3.57
CA GLY A 31 11.26 -5.97 2.45
C GLY A 31 10.90 -7.44 2.67
N ILE A 32 11.83 -8.24 3.19
CA ILE A 32 11.58 -9.65 3.54
C ILE A 32 10.51 -9.75 4.64
N ILE A 33 10.58 -8.91 5.67
CA ILE A 33 9.57 -8.88 6.74
C ILE A 33 8.18 -8.60 6.16
N CYS A 34 8.04 -7.61 5.27
CA CYS A 34 6.77 -7.33 4.59
C CYS A 34 6.25 -8.55 3.81
N LEU A 35 7.12 -9.28 3.11
CA LEU A 35 6.74 -10.48 2.38
C LEU A 35 6.37 -11.65 3.30
N VAL A 36 7.06 -11.83 4.42
CA VAL A 36 6.71 -12.84 5.43
C VAL A 36 5.34 -12.52 6.05
N LEU A 37 5.08 -11.24 6.33
CA LEU A 37 3.79 -10.78 6.87
C LEU A 37 2.61 -10.96 5.90
N LEU A 38 2.85 -11.17 4.60
CA LEU A 38 1.78 -11.55 3.67
C LEU A 38 1.13 -12.87 4.06
N ILE A 39 1.87 -13.81 4.64
CA ILE A 39 1.35 -15.13 5.01
C ILE A 39 0.21 -15.00 6.04
N PRO A 40 0.43 -14.41 7.24
CA PRO A 40 -0.64 -14.22 8.20
C PRO A 40 -1.74 -13.28 7.67
N ALA A 41 -1.40 -12.22 6.93
CA ALA A 41 -2.41 -11.31 6.37
C ALA A 41 -3.34 -12.02 5.37
N THR A 42 -2.79 -12.91 4.53
CA THR A 42 -3.58 -13.71 3.57
C THR A 42 -4.44 -14.74 4.31
N PHE A 43 -3.90 -15.37 5.36
CA PHE A 43 -4.66 -16.31 6.18
C PHE A 43 -5.87 -15.65 6.85
N ILE A 44 -5.67 -14.45 7.42
CA ILE A 44 -6.75 -13.65 8.03
C ILE A 44 -7.80 -13.28 6.97
N ALA A 45 -7.36 -12.75 5.82
CA ALA A 45 -8.27 -12.41 4.73
C ALA A 45 -9.09 -13.64 4.29
N PHE A 46 -8.46 -14.79 4.10
CA PHE A 46 -9.18 -16.01 3.71
C PHE A 46 -10.14 -16.52 4.80
N GLY A 47 -9.79 -16.35 6.07
CA GLY A 47 -10.67 -16.64 7.20
C GLY A 47 -11.94 -15.76 7.18
N GLU A 48 -11.78 -14.46 6.98
CA GLU A 48 -12.89 -13.51 6.85
C GLU A 48 -13.75 -13.79 5.60
N PHE A 49 -13.13 -14.22 4.49
CA PHE A 49 -13.86 -14.62 3.29
C PHE A 49 -14.83 -15.78 3.55
N ARG A 50 -14.42 -16.79 4.32
CA ARG A 50 -15.31 -17.90 4.69
C ARG A 50 -16.51 -17.43 5.51
N TYR A 51 -16.28 -16.51 6.44
CA TYR A 51 -17.35 -15.92 7.24
C TYR A 51 -18.34 -15.14 6.37
N ILE A 52 -17.86 -14.49 5.31
CA ILE A 52 -18.70 -13.76 4.37
C ILE A 52 -19.57 -14.70 3.51
N ILE A 53 -19.04 -15.85 3.11
CA ILE A 53 -19.84 -16.87 2.38
C ILE A 53 -21.00 -17.33 3.25
N ASP A 54 -20.75 -17.60 4.53
CA ASP A 54 -21.79 -17.96 5.49
C ASP A 54 -22.79 -16.81 5.66
N TYR A 55 -22.32 -15.56 5.77
CA TYR A 55 -23.17 -14.37 5.83
C TYR A 55 -24.11 -14.21 4.62
N PHE A 56 -23.68 -14.60 3.42
CA PHE A 56 -24.56 -14.60 2.24
C PHE A 56 -25.67 -15.64 2.30
N GLU A 57 -25.41 -16.80 2.91
CA GLU A 57 -26.42 -17.85 3.09
C GLU A 57 -27.61 -17.33 3.91
N TYR A 58 -27.37 -16.37 4.80
CA TYR A 58 -28.40 -15.72 5.63
C TYR A 58 -28.94 -14.39 5.06
N GLY A 59 -28.70 -14.09 3.78
CA GLY A 59 -29.25 -12.90 3.11
C GLY A 59 -28.45 -11.61 3.30
N GLY A 60 -27.13 -11.72 3.50
CA GLY A 60 -26.24 -10.59 3.71
C GLY A 60 -26.14 -9.54 2.58
N ASP A 61 -25.85 -8.29 2.94
CA ASP A 61 -25.64 -7.17 1.99
C ASP A 61 -24.27 -7.25 1.29
N MET A 62 -24.26 -7.17 -0.05
CA MET A 62 -23.08 -7.12 -0.90
C MET A 62 -22.11 -5.97 -0.53
N SER A 63 -22.56 -4.91 0.14
CA SER A 63 -21.67 -3.82 0.55
C SER A 63 -20.63 -4.24 1.58
N TYR A 64 -20.96 -5.15 2.51
CA TYR A 64 -19.99 -5.65 3.48
C TYR A 64 -18.85 -6.41 2.80
N VAL A 65 -19.18 -7.17 1.76
CA VAL A 65 -18.23 -7.95 0.98
C VAL A 65 -17.30 -7.06 0.18
N ARG A 66 -17.85 -6.03 -0.47
CA ARG A 66 -17.04 -5.04 -1.18
C ARG A 66 -16.08 -4.32 -0.23
N SER A 67 -16.58 -3.86 0.93
CA SER A 67 -15.77 -3.19 1.95
C SER A 67 -14.67 -4.09 2.50
N TRP A 68 -14.95 -5.40 2.64
CA TRP A 68 -13.97 -6.40 3.04
C TRP A 68 -12.91 -6.64 1.95
N ILE A 69 -13.31 -6.90 0.70
CA ILE A 69 -12.38 -7.10 -0.44
C ILE A 69 -11.44 -5.90 -0.55
N LEU A 70 -11.97 -4.67 -0.47
CA LEU A 70 -11.16 -3.46 -0.53
C LEU A 70 -10.15 -3.39 0.63
N TYR A 71 -10.57 -3.73 1.85
CA TYR A 71 -9.70 -3.73 3.02
C TYR A 71 -8.56 -4.76 2.87
N SER A 72 -8.89 -6.03 2.60
CA SER A 72 -7.91 -7.10 2.44
C SER A 72 -6.98 -6.84 1.26
N THR A 73 -7.51 -6.35 0.14
CA THR A 73 -6.68 -6.01 -1.02
C THR A 73 -5.75 -4.85 -0.69
N THR A 74 -6.19 -3.85 0.09
CA THR A 74 -5.33 -2.73 0.50
C THR A 74 -4.14 -3.22 1.33
N ILE A 75 -4.36 -3.99 2.40
CA ILE A 75 -3.26 -4.46 3.26
C ILE A 75 -2.30 -5.40 2.52
N LEU A 76 -2.84 -6.33 1.72
CA LEU A 76 -2.02 -7.24 0.92
C LEU A 76 -1.20 -6.48 -0.13
N SER A 77 -1.79 -5.47 -0.78
CA SER A 77 -1.09 -4.64 -1.76
C SER A 77 0.02 -3.84 -1.12
N ILE A 78 -0.22 -3.24 0.04
CA ILE A 78 0.81 -2.51 0.80
C ILE A 78 1.97 -3.44 1.13
N LEU A 79 1.71 -4.60 1.72
CA LEU A 79 2.75 -5.56 2.12
C LEU A 79 3.52 -6.09 0.91
N LEU A 80 2.81 -6.49 -0.15
CA LEU A 80 3.42 -7.03 -1.35
C LEU A 80 4.28 -5.99 -2.07
N ILE A 81 3.71 -4.83 -2.37
CA ILE A 81 4.41 -3.81 -3.15
C ILE A 81 5.57 -3.21 -2.33
N SER A 82 5.39 -3.00 -1.02
CA SER A 82 6.51 -2.58 -0.16
C SER A 82 7.60 -3.66 -0.12
N GLY A 83 7.22 -4.93 0.07
CA GLY A 83 8.16 -6.04 0.08
C GLY A 83 8.96 -6.15 -1.21
N LEU A 84 8.29 -6.11 -2.36
CA LEU A 84 8.92 -6.12 -3.68
C LEU A 84 9.75 -4.85 -3.96
N HIS A 85 9.27 -3.69 -3.53
CA HIS A 85 10.01 -2.43 -3.66
C HIS A 85 11.30 -2.49 -2.87
N PHE A 86 11.26 -2.80 -1.57
CA PHE A 86 12.41 -2.80 -0.69
C PHE A 86 13.41 -3.93 -0.96
N THR A 87 12.97 -5.13 -1.35
CA THR A 87 13.88 -6.21 -1.81
C THR A 87 14.56 -5.90 -3.16
N GLY A 88 14.09 -4.88 -3.88
CA GLY A 88 14.67 -4.46 -5.16
C GLY A 88 14.20 -5.25 -6.36
N LEU A 89 13.05 -5.92 -6.26
CA LEU A 89 12.37 -6.54 -7.39
C LEU A 89 11.71 -5.47 -8.28
N ILE A 90 11.22 -4.36 -7.69
CA ILE A 90 10.69 -3.21 -8.44
C ILE A 90 11.83 -2.22 -8.74
N LYS A 91 12.47 -2.38 -9.90
CA LYS A 91 13.61 -1.53 -10.32
C LYS A 91 13.23 -0.38 -11.25
N SER A 92 12.27 -0.62 -12.15
CA SER A 92 11.89 0.34 -13.19
C SER A 92 11.04 1.47 -12.62
N THR A 93 11.34 2.69 -13.04
CA THR A 93 10.58 3.91 -12.71
C THR A 93 9.10 3.76 -13.07
N SER A 94 8.78 3.15 -14.22
CA SER A 94 7.39 2.91 -14.62
C SER A 94 6.67 1.99 -13.65
N TRP A 95 7.34 0.91 -13.22
CA TRP A 95 6.76 -0.03 -12.27
C TRP A 95 6.57 0.57 -10.88
N LYS A 96 7.48 1.44 -10.44
CA LYS A 96 7.32 2.23 -9.19
C LYS A 96 6.12 3.17 -9.26
N LEU A 97 5.95 3.86 -10.39
CA LEU A 97 4.84 4.78 -10.60
C LEU A 97 3.49 4.04 -10.63
N VAL A 98 3.42 2.93 -11.35
CA VAL A 98 2.19 2.10 -11.43
C VAL A 98 1.87 1.48 -10.07
N SER A 99 2.83 0.85 -9.40
CA SER A 99 2.58 0.14 -8.14
C SER A 99 2.28 1.10 -6.98
N GLY A 100 3.05 2.19 -6.85
CA GLY A 100 2.77 3.21 -5.84
C GLY A 100 1.47 3.96 -6.11
N GLY A 101 1.19 4.28 -7.39
CA GLY A 101 -0.09 4.86 -7.80
C GLY A 101 -1.27 3.94 -7.49
N PHE A 102 -1.12 2.65 -7.74
CA PHE A 102 -2.13 1.64 -7.41
C PHE A 102 -2.41 1.59 -5.89
N ILE A 103 -1.38 1.61 -5.03
CA ILE A 103 -1.59 1.68 -3.57
C ILE A 103 -2.39 2.94 -3.20
N ILE A 104 -2.02 4.10 -3.74
CA ILE A 104 -2.71 5.36 -3.43
C ILE A 104 -4.19 5.26 -3.84
N VAL A 105 -4.47 4.79 -5.06
CA VAL A 105 -5.84 4.66 -5.57
C VAL A 105 -6.65 3.69 -4.71
N ILE A 106 -6.13 2.50 -4.39
CA ILE A 106 -6.88 1.53 -3.60
C ILE A 106 -7.09 1.99 -2.16
N SER A 107 -6.13 2.69 -1.56
CA SER A 107 -6.30 3.32 -0.25
C SER A 107 -7.38 4.40 -0.26
N ILE A 108 -7.44 5.24 -1.29
CA ILE A 108 -8.50 6.25 -1.45
C ILE A 108 -9.86 5.57 -1.66
N MET A 109 -9.93 4.50 -2.46
CA MET A 109 -11.18 3.74 -2.64
C MET A 109 -11.64 3.12 -1.32
N ASN A 110 -10.73 2.58 -0.52
CA ASN A 110 -11.03 2.05 0.81
C ASN A 110 -11.56 3.17 1.74
N LEU A 111 -10.96 4.36 1.70
CA LEU A 111 -11.46 5.53 2.43
C LEU A 111 -12.91 5.86 2.05
N PHE A 112 -13.20 5.99 0.75
CA PHE A 112 -14.58 6.25 0.29
C PHE A 112 -15.55 5.15 0.70
N SER A 113 -15.12 3.89 0.69
CA SER A 113 -15.95 2.78 1.20
C SER A 113 -16.30 2.97 2.67
N ARG A 114 -15.37 3.46 3.50
CA ARG A 114 -15.64 3.78 4.92
C ARG A 114 -16.63 4.93 5.08
N PHE A 115 -16.50 5.97 4.27
CA PHE A 115 -17.46 7.08 4.28
C PHE A 115 -18.87 6.58 3.91
N SER A 116 -18.99 5.68 2.92
CA SER A 116 -20.26 5.09 2.55
C SER A 116 -20.85 4.20 3.65
N ASP A 117 -20.03 3.39 4.31
CA ASP A 117 -20.47 2.53 5.41
C ASP A 117 -20.99 3.38 6.58
N PHE A 118 -20.30 4.48 6.92
CA PHE A 118 -20.76 5.42 7.94
C PHE A 118 -22.14 6.00 7.63
N VAL A 119 -22.37 6.45 6.39
CA VAL A 119 -23.65 7.07 6.02
C VAL A 119 -24.79 6.07 6.19
N LYS A 120 -24.59 4.81 5.77
CA LYS A 120 -25.57 3.74 5.95
C LYS A 120 -25.81 3.42 7.43
N GLU A 121 -24.75 3.25 8.21
CA GLU A 121 -24.86 2.92 9.64
C GLU A 121 -25.53 4.05 10.43
N ARG A 122 -25.20 5.31 10.12
CA ARG A 122 -25.86 6.48 10.69
C ARG A 122 -27.34 6.51 10.33
N GLU A 123 -27.71 6.24 9.08
CA GLU A 123 -29.11 6.23 8.64
C GLU A 123 -29.92 5.17 9.39
N MET A 124 -29.40 3.94 9.51
CA MET A 124 -30.01 2.89 10.33
C MET A 124 -30.11 3.31 11.80
N ARG A 125 -29.03 3.81 12.41
CA ARG A 125 -29.04 4.20 13.83
C ARG A 125 -30.00 5.35 14.12
N ARG A 126 -30.14 6.28 13.19
CA ARG A 126 -31.11 7.37 13.28
C ARG A 126 -32.55 6.85 13.26
N GLU A 127 -32.83 5.79 12.50
CA GLU A 127 -34.12 5.09 12.52
C GLU A 127 -34.40 4.43 13.89
N TYR A 128 -33.36 3.95 14.58
CA TYR A 128 -33.43 3.41 15.95
C TYR A 128 -33.30 4.45 17.07
N GLY A 129 -33.30 5.75 16.74
CA GLY A 129 -33.32 6.85 17.72
C GLY A 129 -31.96 7.22 18.34
N THR A 130 -30.86 6.68 17.80
CA THR A 130 -29.49 7.03 18.19
C THR A 130 -28.85 7.89 17.10
N ASP A 131 -28.49 9.15 17.41
CA ASP A 131 -27.79 10.04 16.47
C ASP A 131 -26.30 10.10 16.86
N GLU A 132 -25.48 9.26 16.23
CA GLU A 132 -24.04 9.24 16.47
C GLU A 132 -23.32 10.29 15.61
N SER A 133 -22.39 11.00 16.26
CA SER A 133 -21.55 11.97 15.57
C SER A 133 -20.52 11.27 14.69
N TRP A 134 -20.01 11.98 13.69
CA TRP A 134 -18.90 11.48 12.85
C TRP A 134 -17.65 11.18 13.70
N LEU A 135 -17.41 11.97 14.74
CA LEU A 135 -16.26 11.81 15.62
C LEU A 135 -16.33 10.48 16.39
N ASP A 136 -17.51 10.16 16.95
CA ASP A 136 -17.71 8.92 17.71
C ASP A 136 -17.47 7.68 16.83
N PHE A 137 -17.91 7.74 15.57
CA PHE A 137 -17.67 6.67 14.61
C PHE A 137 -16.19 6.50 14.26
N MET A 138 -15.42 7.59 14.14
CA MET A 138 -13.97 7.50 13.92
C MET A 138 -13.22 6.95 15.15
N TYR A 139 -13.80 7.03 16.34
CA TYR A 139 -13.25 6.46 17.57
C TYR A 139 -13.47 4.95 17.69
N TRP A 140 -14.39 4.37 16.91
CA TRP A 140 -14.56 2.92 16.93
C TRP A 140 -13.29 2.23 16.45
N ALA A 141 -12.83 1.24 17.23
CA ALA A 141 -11.56 0.57 16.98
C ALA A 141 -11.44 0.06 15.53
N SER A 142 -12.50 -0.52 14.99
CA SER A 142 -12.55 -1.03 13.62
C SER A 142 -12.45 0.07 12.56
N THR A 143 -13.03 1.24 12.81
CA THR A 143 -12.95 2.40 11.90
C THR A 143 -11.59 3.07 12.00
N HIS A 144 -11.07 3.22 13.21
CA HIS A 144 -9.79 3.83 13.49
C HIS A 144 -8.64 3.09 12.81
N GLU A 145 -8.55 1.77 13.01
CA GLU A 145 -7.53 0.91 12.38
C GLU A 145 -7.57 1.01 10.85
N ARG A 146 -8.77 1.06 10.28
CA ARG A 146 -8.95 1.16 8.82
C ARG A 146 -8.51 2.52 8.28
N LEU A 147 -8.73 3.60 9.02
CA LEU A 147 -8.23 4.93 8.65
C LEU A 147 -6.70 5.00 8.70
N GLU A 148 -6.08 4.42 9.74
CA GLU A 148 -4.63 4.32 9.82
C GLU A 148 -4.05 3.57 8.62
N LEU A 149 -4.67 2.45 8.22
CA LEU A 149 -4.25 1.69 7.04
C LEU A 149 -4.35 2.52 5.75
N VAL A 150 -5.41 3.32 5.59
CA VAL A 150 -5.57 4.23 4.43
C VAL A 150 -4.42 5.22 4.39
N PHE A 151 -4.15 5.92 5.50
CA PHE A 151 -3.08 6.92 5.55
C PHE A 151 -1.71 6.28 5.32
N LEU A 152 -1.46 5.12 5.92
CA LEU A 152 -0.24 4.36 5.72
C LEU A 152 -0.06 3.98 4.25
N GLY A 153 -1.12 3.50 3.58
CA GLY A 153 -1.08 3.16 2.17
C GLY A 153 -0.77 4.35 1.28
N ILE A 154 -1.40 5.50 1.53
CA ILE A 154 -1.10 6.73 0.79
C ILE A 154 0.38 7.13 0.96
N ILE A 155 0.87 7.16 2.20
CA ILE A 155 2.26 7.52 2.51
C ILE A 155 3.23 6.56 1.83
N ILE A 156 3.04 5.25 1.97
CA ILE A 156 3.88 4.22 1.35
C ILE A 156 3.83 4.34 -0.17
N GLY A 157 2.65 4.53 -0.76
CA GLY A 157 2.50 4.71 -2.20
C GLY A 157 3.32 5.89 -2.72
N PHE A 158 3.31 7.02 -2.01
CA PHE A 158 4.19 8.16 -2.32
C PHE A 158 5.68 7.82 -2.19
N PHE A 159 6.08 7.09 -1.14
CA PHE A 159 7.47 6.64 -0.96
C PHE A 159 7.95 5.72 -2.09
N VAL A 160 7.10 4.78 -2.52
CA VAL A 160 7.39 3.86 -3.63
C VAL A 160 7.62 4.61 -4.93
N ILE A 161 6.83 5.66 -5.21
CA ILE A 161 6.97 6.49 -6.41
C ILE A 161 8.26 7.32 -6.37
N LYS A 162 8.59 7.89 -5.20
CA LYS A 162 9.71 8.82 -5.05
C LYS A 162 11.08 8.15 -4.97
N LYS A 163 11.16 6.92 -4.44
CA LYS A 163 12.43 6.20 -4.21
C LYS A 163 12.68 5.15 -5.26
#